data_AF-A0A0W1AM61-F1
#
_entry.id   AF-A0A0W1AM61-F1
#
_cell.length_a   1.000
_cell.length_b   1.000
_cell.length_c   1.000
_cell.angle_alpha   90.00
_cell.angle_beta   90.00
_cell.angle_gamma   90.00
#
_symmetry.space_group_name_H-M   'P 1'
#
loop_
_entity.id
_entity.type
_entity.pdbx_description
1 polymer ?
#
loop_
_entity_poly.entity_id
_entity_poly.type
_entity_poly.pdbx_seq_one_letter_code
_entity_poly.pdbx_strand_id
1 'polypeptide(L)'
;MHVVLLLGSSTAGKSSLCRELVKTHEWKSSSIDEMVDKIVNMSPSNLKLFMLEKLNASGVIQNLQTLMTEDELVTLCSRGVLTISKGSHLITTHGFPNPLLPNLEDVLKKAGFIESEISKLAKELRFVTKIDDPTVMLYDEVFDKGNSGQSIVIDLVPNPDESAKECLEYFKKRAQQYREENPSETLTTSIVFAYCPVQKLSERIQERNRKADIDNPMDKREGLFPFHQLATLVTADKLFDDSSEHVLSRNELFYMVNKHANTDKNGDSLFLENPVDIDALQQSHHEEVQIVTTSDRVVKLQINDDSLELSSDDLPRIGSKKTIEEYSKLANRFGFFENQERVSLNISKGIDFDAVINTAKGNPTTLANEFLEKLEKSKISPEHVSTL
;
A
#
# COMPACT_ATOMS: atom_id res chain seq x y z
N MET A 1 -27.38 1.83 1.90
CA MET A 1 -25.97 2.22 2.08
C MET A 1 -25.20 1.87 0.82
N HIS A 2 -24.35 2.78 0.33
CA HIS A 2 -23.44 2.53 -0.79
C HIS A 2 -21.99 2.71 -0.32
N VAL A 3 -21.19 1.65 -0.39
CA VAL A 3 -19.78 1.69 0.03
C VAL A 3 -18.89 1.50 -1.20
N VAL A 4 -18.02 2.47 -1.47
CA VAL A 4 -17.04 2.41 -2.55
C VAL A 4 -15.65 2.19 -1.99
N LEU A 5 -14.98 1.11 -2.38
CA LEU A 5 -13.57 0.92 -2.12
C LEU A 5 -12.75 1.63 -3.20
N LEU A 6 -12.05 2.70 -2.85
CA LEU A 6 -11.17 3.44 -3.75
C LEU A 6 -9.72 2.98 -3.56
N LEU A 7 -9.24 2.15 -4.47
CA LEU A 7 -7.87 1.65 -4.50
C LEU A 7 -6.96 2.54 -5.34
N GLY A 8 -5.69 2.61 -4.97
CA GLY A 8 -4.65 3.28 -5.75
C GLY A 8 -3.39 3.46 -4.92
N SER A 9 -2.27 3.78 -5.57
CA SER A 9 -1.02 4.06 -4.86
C SER A 9 -1.11 5.33 -4.01
N SER A 10 -0.26 5.43 -2.99
CA SER A 10 -0.04 6.70 -2.29
C SER A 10 0.31 7.79 -3.30
N THR A 11 -0.16 9.02 -3.10
CA THR A 11 0.07 10.14 -4.03
C THR A 11 -0.63 10.03 -5.41
N ALA A 12 -1.46 9.00 -5.64
CA ALA A 12 -2.32 8.91 -6.82
C ALA A 12 -3.45 9.97 -6.85
N GLY A 13 -3.61 10.82 -5.83
CA GLY A 13 -4.64 11.87 -5.79
C GLY A 13 -6.00 11.43 -5.24
N LYS A 14 -6.07 10.23 -4.64
CA LYS A 14 -7.27 9.69 -3.98
C LYS A 14 -7.87 10.62 -2.94
N SER A 15 -7.07 11.06 -1.97
CA SER A 15 -7.57 11.88 -0.86
C SER A 15 -8.10 13.24 -1.34
N SER A 16 -7.55 13.81 -2.41
CA SER A 16 -8.09 15.01 -3.05
C SER A 16 -9.44 14.76 -3.71
N LEU A 17 -9.60 13.61 -4.38
CA LEU A 17 -10.87 13.17 -4.95
C LEU A 17 -11.91 12.92 -3.85
N CYS A 18 -11.56 12.19 -2.79
CA CYS A 18 -12.44 11.95 -1.65
C CYS A 18 -12.92 13.25 -0.99
N ARG A 19 -12.01 14.22 -0.79
CA ARG A 19 -12.34 15.53 -0.22
C ARG A 19 -13.37 16.27 -1.07
N GLU A 20 -13.25 16.20 -2.39
CA GLU A 20 -14.22 16.80 -3.28
C GLU A 20 -15.57 16.07 -3.19
N LEU A 21 -15.59 14.73 -3.21
CA LEU A 21 -16.83 13.94 -3.03
C LEU A 21 -17.58 14.30 -1.74
N VAL A 22 -16.85 14.45 -0.64
CA VAL A 22 -17.41 14.88 0.65
C VAL A 22 -18.00 16.29 0.55
N LYS A 23 -17.24 17.21 -0.05
CA LYS A 23 -17.61 18.62 -0.13
C LYS A 23 -18.81 18.89 -1.05
N THR A 24 -18.88 18.23 -2.20
CA THR A 24 -19.85 18.56 -3.26
C THR A 24 -21.02 17.59 -3.35
N HIS A 25 -20.86 16.36 -2.87
CA HIS A 25 -21.87 15.31 -2.98
C HIS A 25 -22.34 14.77 -1.62
N GLU A 26 -21.87 15.35 -0.51
CA GLU A 26 -22.24 14.95 0.86
C GLU A 26 -21.92 13.47 1.17
N TRP A 27 -20.92 12.91 0.48
CA TRP A 27 -20.42 11.57 0.81
C TRP A 27 -19.63 11.63 2.12
N LYS A 28 -19.47 10.48 2.77
CA LYS A 28 -18.45 10.31 3.82
C LYS A 28 -17.17 9.73 3.22
N SER A 29 -16.03 10.10 3.76
CA SER A 29 -14.75 9.43 3.48
C SER A 29 -14.22 8.76 4.74
N SER A 30 -13.54 7.63 4.56
CA SER A 30 -12.81 6.97 5.64
C SER A 30 -11.51 6.39 5.10
N SER A 31 -10.44 6.42 5.89
CA SER A 31 -9.13 5.85 5.51
C SER A 31 -8.44 5.17 6.68
N ILE A 32 -7.43 4.34 6.38
CA ILE A 32 -6.57 3.75 7.42
C ILE A 32 -5.83 4.84 8.19
N ASP A 33 -5.29 5.86 7.50
CA ASP A 33 -4.55 6.96 8.12
C ASP A 33 -5.44 7.71 9.13
N GLU A 34 -6.70 7.96 8.79
CA GLU A 34 -7.68 8.55 9.72
C GLU A 34 -7.95 7.65 10.94
N MET A 35 -8.01 6.33 10.77
CA MET A 35 -8.17 5.41 11.91
C MET A 35 -6.94 5.39 12.81
N VAL A 36 -5.74 5.38 12.22
CA VAL A 36 -4.48 5.47 12.96
C VAL A 36 -4.46 6.77 13.77
N ASP A 37 -4.80 7.90 13.15
CA ASP A 37 -4.87 9.19 13.84
C ASP A 37 -5.89 9.19 14.97
N LYS A 38 -7.07 8.57 14.78
CA LYS A 38 -8.06 8.42 15.87
C LYS A 38 -7.49 7.60 17.02
N ILE A 39 -6.84 6.47 16.75
CA ILE A 39 -6.25 5.60 17.77
C ILE A 39 -5.12 6.33 18.53
N VAL A 40 -4.21 6.98 17.81
CA VAL A 40 -3.07 7.70 18.39
C VAL A 40 -3.53 8.88 19.26
N ASN A 41 -4.61 9.56 18.86
CA ASN A 41 -5.14 10.71 19.60
C ASN A 41 -6.16 10.33 20.68
N MET A 42 -6.55 9.05 20.81
CA MET A 42 -7.40 8.62 21.92
C MET A 42 -6.65 8.70 23.25
N SER A 43 -7.33 9.18 24.29
CA SER A 43 -6.78 9.11 25.65
C SER A 43 -6.57 7.65 26.06
N PRO A 44 -5.56 7.34 26.89
CA PRO A 44 -5.33 5.96 27.35
C PRO A 44 -6.57 5.33 28.01
N SER A 45 -7.37 6.14 28.71
CA SER A 45 -8.62 5.70 29.34
C SER A 45 -9.70 5.35 28.31
N ASN A 46 -9.86 6.16 27.25
CA ASN A 46 -10.85 5.90 26.20
C ASN A 46 -10.45 4.68 25.36
N LEU A 47 -9.17 4.54 25.04
CA LEU A 47 -8.66 3.38 24.30
C LEU A 47 -8.85 2.09 25.10
N LYS A 48 -8.58 2.12 26.42
CA LYS A 48 -8.84 0.99 27.32
C LYS A 48 -10.33 0.61 27.33
N LEU A 49 -11.23 1.59 27.47
CA LEU A 49 -12.67 1.35 27.45
C LEU A 49 -13.12 0.73 26.13
N PHE A 50 -12.69 1.31 25.01
CA PHE A 50 -12.97 0.79 23.66
C PHE A 50 -12.52 -0.68 23.50
N MET A 51 -11.29 -1.00 23.91
CA MET A 51 -10.76 -2.36 23.82
C MET A 51 -11.60 -3.35 24.64
N LEU A 52 -11.96 -2.98 25.87
CA LEU A 52 -12.77 -3.84 26.73
C LEU A 52 -14.20 -4.01 26.20
N GLU A 53 -14.82 -2.95 25.67
CA GLU A 53 -16.14 -3.04 25.05
C GLU A 53 -16.16 -4.01 23.86
N LYS A 54 -15.15 -3.91 22.98
CA LYS A 54 -15.02 -4.79 21.81
C LYS A 54 -14.73 -6.24 22.21
N LEU A 55 -13.86 -6.47 23.19
CA LEU A 55 -13.59 -7.82 23.72
C LEU A 55 -14.81 -8.44 24.42
N ASN A 56 -15.62 -7.61 25.07
CA ASN A 56 -16.82 -8.06 25.76
C ASN A 56 -17.92 -8.42 24.77
N ALA A 57 -18.12 -7.59 23.73
CA ALA A 57 -19.07 -7.85 22.66
C ALA A 57 -18.75 -9.15 21.89
N SER A 58 -17.47 -9.52 21.76
CA SER A 58 -17.05 -10.76 21.10
C SER A 58 -17.08 -12.01 21.99
N GLY A 59 -17.37 -11.86 23.28
CA GLY A 59 -17.34 -12.97 24.25
C GLY A 59 -15.92 -13.40 24.68
N VAL A 60 -14.87 -12.75 24.16
CA VAL A 60 -13.47 -13.14 24.40
C VAL A 60 -13.05 -12.82 25.84
N ILE A 61 -13.53 -11.73 26.43
CA ILE A 61 -13.29 -11.43 27.86
C ILE A 61 -13.78 -12.59 28.73
N GLN A 62 -14.99 -13.11 28.48
CA GLN A 62 -15.58 -14.18 29.28
C GLN A 62 -14.78 -15.47 29.19
N ASN A 63 -14.16 -15.73 28.04
CA ASN A 63 -13.35 -16.93 27.81
C ASN A 63 -11.97 -16.79 28.46
N LEU A 64 -11.38 -15.60 28.47
CA LEU A 64 -10.02 -15.35 28.97
C LEU A 64 -9.94 -14.88 30.43
N GLN A 65 -11.04 -14.43 31.05
CA GLN A 65 -11.04 -13.90 32.43
C GLN A 65 -10.55 -14.88 33.52
N THR A 66 -10.61 -16.19 33.23
CA THR A 66 -10.13 -17.26 34.12
C THR A 66 -8.60 -17.40 34.08
N LEU A 67 -7.96 -16.89 33.03
CA LEU A 67 -6.52 -16.95 32.77
C LEU A 67 -5.85 -15.57 32.90
N MET A 68 -6.56 -14.51 32.56
CA MET A 68 -6.03 -13.15 32.47
C MET A 68 -6.92 -12.15 33.22
N THR A 69 -6.32 -11.05 33.64
CA THR A 69 -6.98 -9.82 34.08
C THR A 69 -7.31 -8.93 32.88
N GLU A 70 -8.22 -7.98 33.06
CA GLU A 70 -8.53 -6.97 32.03
C GLU A 70 -7.29 -6.16 31.63
N ASP A 71 -6.44 -5.80 32.60
CA ASP A 71 -5.21 -5.05 32.34
C ASP A 71 -4.20 -5.85 31.50
N GLU A 72 -4.12 -7.17 31.68
CA GLU A 72 -3.28 -8.04 30.87
C GLU A 72 -3.81 -8.19 29.44
N LEU A 73 -5.14 -8.24 29.26
CA LEU A 73 -5.75 -8.24 27.93
C LEU A 73 -5.48 -6.91 27.19
N VAL A 74 -5.63 -5.78 27.87
CA VAL A 74 -5.32 -4.46 27.33
C VAL A 74 -3.83 -4.33 27.00
N THR A 75 -2.96 -4.90 27.84
CA THR A 75 -1.51 -4.93 27.60
C THR A 75 -1.16 -5.79 26.39
N LEU A 76 -1.82 -6.95 26.22
CA LEU A 76 -1.66 -7.78 25.03
C LEU A 76 -2.11 -7.05 23.77
N CYS A 77 -3.28 -6.41 23.80
CA CYS A 77 -3.81 -5.64 22.68
C CYS A 77 -2.83 -4.53 22.27
N SER A 78 -2.51 -3.63 23.19
CA SER A 78 -1.75 -2.41 22.90
C SER A 78 -0.25 -2.60 22.69
N ARG A 79 0.36 -3.66 23.26
CA ARG A 79 1.82 -3.83 23.27
C ARG A 79 2.29 -5.17 22.70
N GLY A 80 1.37 -6.07 22.37
CA GLY A 80 1.73 -7.43 21.97
C GLY A 80 2.43 -8.21 23.09
N VAL A 81 2.17 -7.86 24.35
CA VAL A 81 2.80 -8.50 25.52
C VAL A 81 1.81 -9.42 26.21
N LEU A 82 2.05 -10.73 26.11
CA LEU A 82 1.23 -11.76 26.74
C LEU A 82 1.65 -11.99 28.19
N THR A 83 0.69 -11.90 29.09
CA THR A 83 0.82 -12.29 30.51
C THR A 83 -0.40 -13.10 30.90
N ILE A 84 -0.19 -14.27 31.51
CA ILE A 84 -1.24 -15.13 32.06
C ILE A 84 -0.92 -15.29 33.54
N SER A 85 -1.64 -14.57 34.41
CA SER A 85 -1.40 -14.58 35.87
C SER A 85 -2.39 -15.41 36.67
N LYS A 86 -3.47 -15.89 36.04
CA LYS A 86 -4.50 -16.72 36.68
C LYS A 86 -4.50 -18.13 36.12
N GLY A 87 -5.13 -19.05 36.86
CA GLY A 87 -5.19 -20.46 36.50
C GLY A 87 -3.93 -21.23 36.89
N SER A 88 -3.79 -22.44 36.34
CA SER A 88 -2.69 -23.36 36.64
C SER A 88 -1.44 -23.13 35.80
N HIS A 89 -1.57 -22.49 34.64
CA HIS A 89 -0.49 -22.29 33.67
C HIS A 89 -0.17 -20.80 33.59
N LEU A 90 0.99 -20.42 34.08
CA LEU A 90 1.37 -19.01 34.21
C LEU A 90 2.38 -18.60 33.14
N ILE A 91 2.23 -17.38 32.64
CA ILE A 91 3.17 -16.71 31.74
C ILE A 91 3.46 -15.34 32.35
N THR A 92 4.68 -15.14 32.87
CA THR A 92 5.02 -13.95 33.64
C THR A 92 5.15 -12.68 32.79
N THR A 93 5.59 -12.79 31.53
CA THR A 93 5.57 -11.74 30.48
C THR A 93 6.25 -12.31 29.23
N HIS A 94 5.59 -12.31 28.07
CA HIS A 94 6.20 -12.64 26.78
C HIS A 94 5.84 -11.58 25.74
N GLY A 95 6.83 -10.85 25.24
CA GLY A 95 6.65 -9.87 24.18
C GLY A 95 6.75 -10.49 22.80
N PHE A 96 5.77 -10.23 21.94
CA PHE A 96 5.81 -10.63 20.53
C PHE A 96 6.32 -9.48 19.66
N PRO A 97 7.03 -9.79 18.55
CA PRO A 97 7.56 -8.78 17.65
C PRO A 97 6.50 -8.14 16.77
N ASN A 98 5.31 -8.74 16.64
CA ASN A 98 4.20 -8.20 15.86
C ASN A 98 2.84 -8.75 16.35
N PRO A 99 1.71 -8.13 15.94
CA PRO A 99 0.36 -8.49 16.38
C PRO A 99 -0.12 -9.88 15.96
N LEU A 100 0.57 -10.58 15.04
CA LEU A 100 0.21 -11.94 14.62
C LEU A 100 0.61 -13.00 15.65
N LEU A 101 1.36 -12.61 16.67
CA LEU A 101 1.84 -13.47 17.76
C LEU A 101 2.58 -14.70 17.20
N PRO A 102 3.71 -14.49 16.48
CA PRO A 102 4.46 -15.60 15.89
C PRO A 102 4.97 -16.55 16.98
N ASN A 103 4.87 -17.86 16.75
CA ASN A 103 5.23 -18.92 17.70
C ASN A 103 4.42 -18.92 19.00
N LEU A 104 3.22 -18.31 19.02
CA LEU A 104 2.33 -18.32 20.19
C LEU A 104 2.05 -19.73 20.71
N GLU A 105 1.81 -20.69 19.81
CA GLU A 105 1.56 -22.08 20.17
C GLU A 105 2.72 -22.71 20.98
N ASP A 106 3.97 -22.40 20.62
CA ASP A 106 5.15 -22.87 21.35
C ASP A 106 5.26 -22.23 22.75
N VAL A 107 4.90 -20.95 22.85
CA VAL A 107 4.85 -20.22 24.13
C VAL A 107 3.81 -20.85 25.06
N LEU A 108 2.61 -21.13 24.54
CA LEU A 108 1.55 -21.80 25.29
C LEU A 108 1.95 -23.23 25.69
N LYS A 109 2.58 -23.98 24.78
CA LYS A 109 3.08 -25.34 25.07
C LYS A 109 4.13 -25.34 26.17
N LYS A 110 5.07 -24.38 26.17
CA LYS A 110 6.08 -24.20 27.23
C LYS A 110 5.47 -23.82 28.58
N ALA A 111 4.35 -23.10 28.58
CA ALA A 111 3.59 -22.79 29.80
C ALA A 111 2.80 -23.99 30.36
N GLY A 112 2.76 -25.11 29.63
CA GLY A 112 2.16 -26.37 30.07
C GLY A 112 0.72 -26.60 29.61
N PHE A 113 0.20 -25.77 28.69
CA PHE A 113 -1.11 -26.03 28.07
C PHE A 113 -1.07 -27.28 27.18
N ILE A 114 -2.17 -28.03 27.16
CA ILE A 114 -2.30 -29.22 26.32
C ILE A 114 -2.74 -28.86 24.89
N GLU A 115 -2.37 -29.70 23.93
CA GLU A 115 -2.53 -29.41 22.49
C GLU A 115 -3.99 -29.15 22.08
N SER A 116 -4.95 -29.81 22.74
CA SER A 116 -6.39 -29.62 22.50
C SER A 116 -6.92 -28.24 22.92
N GLU A 117 -6.23 -27.55 23.83
CA GLU A 117 -6.61 -26.21 24.32
C GLU A 117 -5.90 -25.10 23.55
N ILE A 118 -4.65 -25.36 23.14
CA ILE A 118 -3.78 -24.37 22.48
C ILE A 118 -4.46 -23.75 21.27
N SER A 119 -5.10 -24.53 20.40
CA SER A 119 -5.72 -24.00 19.17
C SER A 119 -6.82 -22.98 19.48
N LYS A 120 -7.69 -23.26 20.46
CA LYS A 120 -8.76 -22.35 20.87
C LYS A 120 -8.19 -21.10 21.53
N LEU A 121 -7.28 -21.28 22.49
CA LEU A 121 -6.67 -20.16 23.23
C LEU A 121 -5.87 -19.24 22.29
N ALA A 122 -5.09 -19.81 21.38
CA ALA A 122 -4.31 -19.05 20.41
C ALA A 122 -5.21 -18.21 19.49
N LYS A 123 -6.38 -18.73 19.10
CA LYS A 123 -7.37 -17.98 18.33
C LYS A 123 -7.93 -16.79 19.12
N GLU A 124 -8.25 -16.99 20.40
CA GLU A 124 -8.76 -15.93 21.27
C GLU A 124 -7.70 -14.86 21.53
N LEU A 125 -6.45 -15.24 21.83
CA LEU A 125 -5.35 -14.30 22.04
C LEU A 125 -5.00 -13.49 20.78
N ARG A 126 -5.03 -14.11 19.59
CA ARG A 126 -4.88 -13.38 18.31
C ARG A 126 -6.09 -12.52 17.96
N PHE A 127 -7.25 -12.76 18.56
CA PHE A 127 -8.38 -11.85 18.42
C PHE A 127 -8.15 -10.60 19.25
N VAL A 128 -7.56 -10.73 20.45
CA VAL A 128 -7.23 -9.59 21.33
C VAL A 128 -6.36 -8.58 20.59
N THR A 129 -5.33 -9.01 19.88
CA THR A 129 -4.41 -8.12 19.13
C THR A 129 -4.95 -7.55 17.82
N LYS A 130 -6.21 -7.85 17.47
CA LYS A 130 -6.87 -7.32 16.27
C LYS A 130 -7.84 -6.18 16.57
N ILE A 131 -8.04 -5.83 17.83
CA ILE A 131 -9.08 -4.87 18.24
C ILE A 131 -8.68 -3.43 17.97
N ASP A 132 -7.39 -3.14 18.10
CA ASP A 132 -6.77 -1.87 17.72
C ASP A 132 -6.15 -1.90 16.32
N ASP A 133 -6.48 -2.92 15.51
CA ASP A 133 -6.10 -2.97 14.10
C ASP A 133 -6.86 -1.88 13.33
N PRO A 134 -6.16 -0.86 12.78
CA PRO A 134 -6.82 0.25 12.09
C PRO A 134 -7.66 -0.18 10.89
N THR A 135 -7.29 -1.29 10.23
CA THR A 135 -8.03 -1.84 9.10
C THR A 135 -9.34 -2.43 9.58
N VAL A 136 -9.32 -3.21 10.67
CA VAL A 136 -10.54 -3.78 11.26
C VAL A 136 -11.47 -2.67 11.72
N MET A 137 -10.94 -1.66 12.42
CA MET A 137 -11.70 -0.51 12.89
C MET A 137 -12.33 0.29 11.74
N LEU A 138 -11.58 0.52 10.66
CA LEU A 138 -12.07 1.19 9.45
C LEU A 138 -13.31 0.48 8.90
N TYR A 139 -13.24 -0.84 8.72
CA TYR A 139 -14.36 -1.59 8.18
C TYR A 139 -15.53 -1.69 9.16
N ASP A 140 -15.28 -1.81 10.46
CA ASP A 140 -16.33 -1.75 11.49
C ASP A 140 -17.07 -0.39 11.47
N GLU A 141 -16.34 0.72 11.33
CA GLU A 141 -16.93 2.06 11.28
C GLU A 141 -17.73 2.28 10.00
N VAL A 142 -17.23 1.79 8.86
CA VAL A 142 -17.91 1.94 7.57
C VAL A 142 -19.13 1.05 7.48
N PHE A 143 -19.01 -0.24 7.84
CA PHE A 143 -20.09 -1.22 7.86
C PHE A 143 -20.88 -1.18 9.18
N ASP A 144 -21.20 0.01 9.64
CA ASP A 144 -22.07 0.23 10.80
C ASP A 144 -23.52 0.49 10.34
N LYS A 145 -24.50 -0.05 11.08
CA LYS A 145 -25.92 0.12 10.74
C LYS A 145 -26.36 1.58 10.79
N GLY A 146 -25.74 2.41 11.63
CA GLY A 146 -25.96 3.85 11.70
C GLY A 146 -25.61 4.60 10.40
N ASN A 147 -24.85 3.97 9.50
CA ASN A 147 -24.56 4.49 8.16
C ASN A 147 -25.61 4.10 7.10
N SER A 148 -26.76 3.55 7.49
CA SER A 148 -27.83 3.29 6.53
C SER A 148 -28.22 4.56 5.76
N GLY A 149 -28.51 4.38 4.47
CA GLY A 149 -28.77 5.49 3.53
C GLY A 149 -27.56 6.34 3.12
N GLN A 150 -26.38 6.14 3.70
CA GLN A 150 -25.19 6.94 3.38
C GLN A 150 -24.40 6.37 2.19
N SER A 151 -23.70 7.26 1.48
CA SER A 151 -22.64 6.91 0.52
C SER A 151 -21.28 7.16 1.15
N ILE A 152 -20.42 6.14 1.15
CA ILE A 152 -19.13 6.17 1.84
C ILE A 152 -18.04 5.74 0.85
N VAL A 153 -16.98 6.52 0.74
CA VAL A 153 -15.77 6.14 0.02
C VAL A 153 -14.66 5.76 1.01
N ILE A 154 -14.13 4.55 0.86
CA ILE A 154 -12.97 4.06 1.60
C ILE A 154 -11.72 4.39 0.77
N ASP A 155 -10.91 5.34 1.23
CA ASP A 155 -9.60 5.64 0.65
C ASP A 155 -8.59 4.61 1.16
N LEU A 156 -8.23 3.65 0.30
CA LEU A 156 -7.35 2.55 0.68
C LEU A 156 -6.12 2.46 -0.22
N VAL A 157 -4.99 2.23 0.44
CA VAL A 157 -3.71 1.98 -0.21
C VAL A 157 -3.34 0.52 0.03
N PRO A 158 -3.10 -0.30 -1.02
CA PRO A 158 -2.73 -1.69 -0.83
C PRO A 158 -1.36 -1.80 -0.15
N ASN A 159 -1.21 -2.81 0.71
CA ASN A 159 0.10 -3.18 1.25
C ASN A 159 0.95 -3.72 0.09
N PRO A 160 2.15 -3.16 -0.18
CA PRO A 160 2.99 -3.64 -1.26
C PRO A 160 3.40 -5.11 -1.09
N ASP A 161 3.46 -5.64 0.12
CA ASP A 161 3.88 -7.04 0.34
C ASP A 161 2.72 -8.04 0.20
N GLU A 162 1.48 -7.54 0.09
CA GLU A 162 0.28 -8.36 -0.12
C GLU A 162 -0.20 -8.25 -1.56
N SER A 163 -1.03 -9.21 -1.98
CA SER A 163 -1.69 -9.10 -3.26
C SER A 163 -2.90 -8.17 -3.16
N ALA A 164 -3.15 -7.35 -4.19
CA ALA A 164 -4.39 -6.57 -4.25
C ALA A 164 -5.64 -7.46 -4.19
N LYS A 165 -5.53 -8.74 -4.57
CA LYS A 165 -6.59 -9.74 -4.45
C LYS A 165 -6.99 -9.98 -2.99
N GLU A 166 -6.04 -10.15 -2.07
CA GLU A 166 -6.32 -10.35 -0.64
C GLU A 166 -7.08 -9.17 -0.04
N CYS A 167 -6.68 -7.94 -0.40
CA CYS A 167 -7.36 -6.72 -0.01
C CYS A 167 -8.84 -6.72 -0.47
N LEU A 168 -9.10 -7.13 -1.71
CA LEU A 168 -10.45 -7.20 -2.28
C LEU A 168 -11.29 -8.30 -1.65
N GLU A 169 -10.69 -9.47 -1.38
CA GLU A 169 -11.34 -10.56 -0.68
C GLU A 169 -11.76 -10.14 0.73
N TYR A 170 -10.92 -9.40 1.44
CA TYR A 170 -11.25 -8.88 2.76
C TYR A 170 -12.43 -7.92 2.72
N PHE A 171 -12.42 -6.95 1.79
CA PHE A 171 -13.55 -6.02 1.61
C PHE A 171 -14.85 -6.76 1.28
N LYS A 172 -14.81 -7.71 0.32
CA LYS A 172 -15.97 -8.53 -0.06
C LYS A 172 -16.50 -9.33 1.12
N LYS A 173 -15.61 -9.90 1.93
CA LYS A 173 -15.98 -10.66 3.14
C LYS A 173 -16.68 -9.77 4.17
N ARG A 174 -16.16 -8.57 4.47
CA ARG A 174 -16.80 -7.64 5.41
C ARG A 174 -18.15 -7.16 4.90
N ALA A 175 -18.25 -6.84 3.61
CA ALA A 175 -19.53 -6.47 2.99
C ALA A 175 -20.57 -7.61 3.09
N GLN A 176 -20.15 -8.86 2.88
CA GLN A 176 -21.01 -10.02 3.00
C GLN A 176 -21.50 -10.23 4.45
N GLN A 177 -20.58 -10.13 5.42
CA GLN A 177 -20.93 -10.21 6.85
C GLN A 177 -21.98 -9.15 7.23
N TYR A 178 -21.81 -7.91 6.78
CA TYR A 178 -22.80 -6.86 7.02
C TYR A 178 -24.19 -7.22 6.48
N ARG A 179 -24.29 -7.80 5.28
CA ARG A 179 -25.57 -8.23 4.69
C ARG A 179 -26.24 -9.33 5.51
N GLU A 180 -25.46 -10.26 6.04
CA GLU A 180 -25.95 -11.37 6.87
C GLU A 180 -26.45 -10.88 8.24
N GLU A 181 -25.72 -9.94 8.84
CA GLU A 181 -26.08 -9.32 10.12
C GLU A 181 -27.28 -8.36 9.99
N ASN A 182 -27.49 -7.78 8.80
CA ASN A 182 -28.51 -6.76 8.54
C ASN A 182 -29.36 -7.08 7.29
N PRO A 183 -30.17 -8.16 7.31
CA PRO A 183 -30.89 -8.63 6.12
C PRO A 183 -31.97 -7.67 5.60
N SER A 184 -32.42 -6.71 6.42
CA SER A 184 -33.38 -5.68 6.03
C SER A 184 -32.75 -4.45 5.36
N GLU A 185 -31.42 -4.33 5.37
CA GLU A 185 -30.71 -3.18 4.85
C GLU A 185 -30.24 -3.43 3.41
N THR A 186 -30.36 -2.42 2.55
CA THR A 186 -29.78 -2.50 1.20
C THR A 186 -28.33 -2.03 1.24
N LEU A 187 -27.40 -2.93 0.89
CA LEU A 187 -25.98 -2.63 0.70
C LEU A 187 -25.57 -2.77 -0.77
N THR A 188 -25.15 -1.65 -1.37
CA THR A 188 -24.44 -1.65 -2.65
C THR A 188 -22.95 -1.45 -2.38
N THR A 189 -22.10 -2.21 -3.07
CA THR A 189 -20.64 -2.07 -3.00
C THR A 189 -20.09 -1.80 -4.38
N SER A 190 -19.06 -0.95 -4.48
CA SER A 190 -18.30 -0.76 -5.72
C SER A 190 -16.80 -0.73 -5.45
N ILE A 191 -15.99 -1.13 -6.43
CA ILE A 191 -14.54 -1.14 -6.38
C ILE A 191 -14.03 -0.23 -7.49
N VAL A 192 -13.31 0.83 -7.13
CA VAL A 192 -12.79 1.83 -8.07
C VAL A 192 -11.29 1.90 -7.98
N PHE A 193 -10.62 1.95 -9.13
CA PHE A 193 -9.19 2.20 -9.22
C PHE A 193 -8.91 3.67 -9.57
N ALA A 194 -8.27 4.39 -8.66
CA ALA A 194 -7.64 5.67 -8.95
C ALA A 194 -6.23 5.44 -9.53
N TYR A 195 -6.18 5.36 -10.86
CA TYR A 195 -4.94 5.18 -11.59
C TYR A 195 -4.17 6.50 -11.70
N CYS A 196 -2.85 6.42 -11.52
CA CYS A 196 -1.91 7.50 -11.81
C CYS A 196 -0.71 6.87 -12.54
N PRO A 197 -0.48 7.21 -13.82
CA PRO A 197 0.68 6.73 -14.57
C PRO A 197 1.99 7.07 -13.86
N VAL A 198 2.99 6.21 -14.01
CA VAL A 198 4.26 6.27 -13.26
C VAL A 198 4.96 7.63 -13.42
N GLN A 199 4.96 8.21 -14.62
CA GLN A 199 5.53 9.54 -14.88
C GLN A 199 4.85 10.60 -14.02
N LYS A 200 3.51 10.64 -14.05
CA LYS A 200 2.76 11.63 -13.29
C LYS A 200 2.84 11.40 -11.78
N LEU A 201 2.90 10.14 -11.38
CA LEU A 201 3.09 9.75 -9.98
C LEU A 201 4.44 10.25 -9.46
N SER A 202 5.51 10.08 -10.26
CA SER A 202 6.86 10.57 -9.95
C SER A 202 6.89 12.09 -9.74
N GLU A 203 6.27 12.86 -10.64
CA GLU A 203 6.13 14.32 -10.50
C GLU A 203 5.40 14.71 -9.20
N ARG A 204 4.29 14.02 -8.89
CA ARG A 204 3.49 14.33 -7.70
C ARG A 204 4.22 14.02 -6.41
N ILE A 205 5.00 12.94 -6.36
CA ILE A 205 5.83 12.60 -5.19
C ILE A 205 6.86 13.70 -4.96
N GLN A 206 7.53 14.17 -6.01
CA GLN A 206 8.49 15.27 -5.88
C GLN A 206 7.84 16.54 -5.35
N GLU A 207 6.71 16.95 -5.95
CA GLU A 207 6.05 18.18 -5.52
C GLU A 207 5.53 18.06 -4.09
N ARG A 208 5.05 16.88 -3.70
CA ARG A 208 4.67 16.60 -2.31
C ARG A 208 5.88 16.73 -1.38
N ASN A 209 7.00 16.11 -1.72
CA ASN A 209 8.21 16.15 -0.90
C ASN A 209 8.76 17.57 -0.76
N ARG A 210 8.79 18.33 -1.87
CA ARG A 210 9.19 19.73 -1.88
C ARG A 210 8.33 20.59 -0.94
N LYS A 211 7.02 20.33 -0.88
CA LYS A 211 6.12 21.01 0.08
C LYS A 211 6.32 20.51 1.51
N ALA A 212 6.51 19.21 1.70
CA ALA A 212 6.75 18.61 3.01
C ALA A 212 8.03 19.16 3.65
N ASP A 213 9.09 19.40 2.88
CA ASP A 213 10.33 20.02 3.37
C ASP A 213 10.12 21.45 3.90
N ILE A 214 9.06 22.14 3.47
CA ILE A 214 8.70 23.50 3.91
C ILE A 214 7.71 23.47 5.08
N ASP A 215 6.65 22.65 4.96
CA ASP A 215 5.49 22.71 5.86
C ASP A 215 5.52 21.65 6.95
N ASN A 216 5.70 20.38 6.57
CA ASN A 216 5.64 19.24 7.49
C ASN A 216 6.52 18.09 6.97
N PRO A 217 7.76 17.93 7.49
CA PRO A 217 8.68 16.88 7.05
C PRO A 217 8.12 15.46 7.17
N MET A 218 7.17 15.23 8.07
CA MET A 218 6.51 13.92 8.24
C MET A 218 5.61 13.55 7.05
N ASP A 219 5.23 14.51 6.20
CA ASP A 219 4.42 14.25 5.01
C ASP A 219 5.24 13.87 3.76
N LYS A 220 6.56 13.77 3.90
CA LYS A 220 7.43 13.34 2.83
C LYS A 220 7.15 11.87 2.46
N ARG A 221 7.30 11.56 1.18
CA ARG A 221 7.18 10.22 0.60
C ARG A 221 8.54 9.87 -0.01
N GLU A 222 9.42 9.32 0.83
CA GLU A 222 10.75 8.89 0.42
C GLU A 222 10.73 7.45 -0.11
N GLY A 223 11.67 7.13 -1.00
CA GLY A 223 11.83 5.78 -1.53
C GLY A 223 10.83 5.38 -2.60
N LEU A 224 10.71 4.07 -2.83
CA LEU A 224 9.96 3.49 -3.94
C LEU A 224 8.53 3.05 -3.60
N PHE A 225 8.11 3.30 -2.37
CA PHE A 225 6.89 2.73 -1.81
C PHE A 225 5.63 2.98 -2.66
N PRO A 226 5.35 4.20 -3.16
CA PRO A 226 4.20 4.42 -4.05
C PRO A 226 4.25 3.63 -5.36
N PHE A 227 5.44 3.36 -5.91
CA PHE A 227 5.58 2.58 -7.14
C PHE A 227 5.34 1.09 -6.87
N HIS A 228 5.86 0.56 -5.76
CA HIS A 228 5.58 -0.80 -5.33
C HIS A 228 4.08 -1.04 -5.15
N GLN A 229 3.36 -0.06 -4.58
CA GLN A 229 1.91 -0.10 -4.44
C GLN A 229 1.18 -0.08 -5.78
N LEU A 230 1.60 0.79 -6.71
CA LEU A 230 1.02 0.80 -8.05
C LEU A 230 1.21 -0.56 -8.74
N ALA A 231 2.39 -1.15 -8.61
CA ALA A 231 2.72 -2.46 -9.18
C ALA A 231 1.90 -3.62 -8.59
N THR A 232 1.25 -3.45 -7.43
CA THR A 232 0.29 -4.45 -6.91
C THR A 232 -1.06 -4.43 -7.63
N LEU A 233 -1.41 -3.31 -8.26
CA LEU A 233 -2.72 -3.08 -8.90
C LEU A 233 -2.68 -3.26 -10.42
N VAL A 234 -1.48 -3.14 -11.02
CA VAL A 234 -1.28 -3.25 -12.47
C VAL A 234 -0.34 -4.40 -12.81
N THR A 235 -0.57 -5.01 -13.97
CA THR A 235 0.39 -5.88 -14.65
C THR A 235 0.98 -5.15 -15.84
N ALA A 236 2.12 -5.62 -16.32
CA ALA A 236 2.70 -5.11 -17.55
C ALA A 236 2.63 -6.15 -18.66
N ASP A 237 2.40 -5.68 -19.88
CA ASP A 237 2.48 -6.50 -21.07
C ASP A 237 3.69 -6.15 -21.93
N LYS A 238 4.21 -7.17 -22.61
CA LYS A 238 5.34 -7.04 -23.53
C LYS A 238 4.93 -6.30 -24.80
N LEU A 239 5.55 -5.15 -25.06
CA LEU A 239 5.30 -4.36 -26.26
C LEU A 239 6.59 -3.91 -26.95
N PHE A 240 6.50 -3.82 -28.27
CA PHE A 240 7.51 -3.24 -29.15
C PHE A 240 6.90 -2.09 -29.98
N ASP A 241 5.87 -1.42 -29.46
CA ASP A 241 5.15 -0.33 -30.15
C ASP A 241 4.82 0.84 -29.19
N ASP A 242 4.72 2.04 -29.75
CA ASP A 242 4.85 3.34 -29.09
C ASP A 242 3.51 4.07 -28.91
N SER A 243 2.40 3.47 -29.32
CA SER A 243 1.13 4.16 -29.55
C SER A 243 0.26 4.43 -28.32
N SER A 244 0.67 4.06 -27.10
CA SER A 244 -0.12 4.22 -25.87
C SER A 244 0.51 5.20 -24.86
N GLU A 245 -0.34 6.02 -24.24
CA GLU A 245 0.05 6.99 -23.19
C GLU A 245 0.46 6.33 -21.86
N HIS A 246 0.33 5.00 -21.75
CA HIS A 246 0.72 4.21 -20.59
C HIS A 246 1.92 3.32 -20.88
N VAL A 247 2.62 3.65 -21.96
CA VAL A 247 3.87 2.98 -22.34
C VAL A 247 5.03 3.62 -21.59
N LEU A 248 5.85 2.77 -20.99
CA LEU A 248 7.07 3.16 -20.29
C LEU A 248 8.23 2.38 -20.84
N SER A 249 9.29 3.07 -21.25
CA SER A 249 10.55 2.40 -21.52
C SER A 249 11.22 1.91 -20.24
N ARG A 250 12.08 0.90 -20.36
CA ARG A 250 12.93 0.41 -19.26
C ARG A 250 13.78 1.55 -18.67
N ASN A 251 14.27 2.45 -19.52
CA ASN A 251 15.08 3.59 -19.12
C ASN A 251 14.26 4.65 -18.36
N GLU A 252 13.05 4.96 -18.80
CA GLU A 252 12.17 5.90 -18.08
C GLU A 252 11.80 5.35 -16.71
N LEU A 253 11.45 4.06 -16.62
CA LEU A 253 11.19 3.43 -15.32
C LEU A 253 12.45 3.51 -14.44
N PHE A 254 13.61 3.13 -14.97
CA PHE A 254 14.87 3.21 -14.25
C PHE A 254 15.15 4.63 -13.73
N TYR A 255 15.01 5.66 -14.58
CA TYR A 255 15.22 7.04 -14.18
C TYR A 255 14.27 7.45 -13.05
N MET A 256 12.97 7.16 -13.18
CA MET A 256 11.99 7.49 -12.16
C MET A 256 12.25 6.78 -10.84
N VAL A 257 12.60 5.50 -10.88
CA VAL A 257 12.91 4.72 -9.68
C VAL A 257 14.15 5.27 -8.98
N ASN A 258 15.26 5.46 -9.70
CA ASN A 258 16.50 5.99 -9.10
C ASN A 258 16.33 7.38 -8.49
N LYS A 259 15.52 8.22 -9.13
CA LYS A 259 15.17 9.55 -8.63
C LYS A 259 14.57 9.51 -7.22
N HIS A 260 13.89 8.43 -6.85
CA HIS A 260 13.28 8.25 -5.53
C HIS A 260 14.04 7.27 -4.63
N ALA A 261 14.91 6.42 -5.18
CA ALA A 261 15.71 5.45 -4.42
C ALA A 261 16.88 6.09 -3.64
N ASN A 262 17.41 7.23 -4.07
CA ASN A 262 18.57 7.91 -3.47
C ASN A 262 18.23 8.77 -2.24
N THR A 263 17.40 8.25 -1.34
CA THR A 263 17.06 8.92 -0.08
C THR A 263 17.94 8.47 1.11
N ASP A 264 18.88 7.54 0.91
CA ASP A 264 19.85 7.12 1.94
C ASP A 264 21.32 7.34 1.51
N LYS A 265 21.98 8.27 2.20
CA LYS A 265 23.44 8.42 2.49
C LYS A 265 24.43 8.56 1.32
N ASN A 266 25.13 9.70 1.32
CA ASN A 266 26.30 10.08 0.50
C ASN A 266 27.58 9.23 0.72
N GLY A 267 27.48 7.91 0.94
CA GLY A 267 28.62 7.10 1.36
C GLY A 267 28.69 5.66 0.85
N ASP A 268 27.69 5.17 0.13
CA ASP A 268 27.70 3.79 -0.36
C ASP A 268 28.53 3.65 -1.63
N SER A 269 29.36 2.60 -1.67
CA SER A 269 30.17 2.27 -2.83
C SER A 269 29.27 1.93 -4.02
N LEU A 270 29.44 2.69 -5.09
CA LEU A 270 28.83 2.54 -6.40
C LEU A 270 29.06 1.10 -6.94
N PHE A 271 27.99 0.34 -7.20
CA PHE A 271 28.05 -0.99 -7.82
C PHE A 271 27.27 -0.99 -9.14
N LEU A 272 27.85 -1.52 -10.21
CA LEU A 272 27.29 -1.47 -11.58
C LEU A 272 26.44 -2.71 -11.85
N GLU A 273 25.11 -2.60 -11.76
CA GLU A 273 24.18 -3.67 -12.19
C GLU A 273 22.88 -3.15 -12.84
N ASN A 274 22.93 -2.12 -13.70
CA ASN A 274 21.93 -1.98 -14.77
C ASN A 274 22.59 -1.35 -16.01
N PRO A 275 22.17 -1.71 -17.24
CA PRO A 275 22.93 -1.42 -18.44
C PRO A 275 22.81 0.06 -18.69
N VAL A 276 23.96 0.71 -18.81
CA VAL A 276 24.01 1.87 -19.68
C VAL A 276 23.47 1.38 -21.02
N ASP A 277 22.32 1.93 -21.42
CA ASP A 277 21.76 1.70 -22.74
C ASP A 277 22.64 2.48 -23.72
N ILE A 278 23.73 1.81 -24.13
CA ILE A 278 24.68 2.36 -25.09
C ILE A 278 23.94 2.75 -26.35
N ASP A 279 22.90 2.01 -26.75
CA ASP A 279 22.13 2.28 -27.96
C ASP A 279 21.29 3.57 -27.81
N ALA A 280 20.67 3.83 -26.66
CA ALA A 280 19.98 5.10 -26.40
C ALA A 280 20.92 6.30 -26.28
N LEU A 281 22.12 6.11 -25.71
CA LEU A 281 23.16 7.14 -25.70
C LEU A 281 23.71 7.38 -27.11
N GLN A 282 23.89 6.30 -27.89
CA GLN A 282 24.30 6.34 -29.28
C GLN A 282 23.28 7.04 -30.17
N GLN A 283 21.99 7.04 -29.83
CA GLN A 283 20.98 7.82 -30.55
C GLN A 283 21.12 9.33 -30.34
N SER A 284 21.73 9.75 -29.22
CA SER A 284 21.94 11.15 -28.86
C SER A 284 23.30 11.68 -29.32
N HIS A 285 24.21 10.79 -29.75
CA HIS A 285 25.57 11.11 -30.16
C HIS A 285 25.89 10.50 -31.53
N HIS A 286 26.41 11.28 -32.46
CA HIS A 286 26.75 10.79 -33.81
C HIS A 286 27.96 9.83 -33.84
N GLU A 287 28.61 9.58 -32.71
CA GLU A 287 29.92 8.93 -32.56
C GLU A 287 29.84 7.75 -31.58
N GLU A 288 30.67 6.71 -31.76
CA GLU A 288 30.61 5.45 -30.98
C GLU A 288 30.84 5.68 -29.49
N VAL A 289 29.86 5.27 -28.66
CA VAL A 289 29.87 5.51 -27.22
C VAL A 289 30.36 4.28 -26.44
N GLN A 290 31.39 4.43 -25.61
CA GLN A 290 31.90 3.37 -24.73
C GLN A 290 31.97 3.81 -23.26
N ILE A 291 31.80 2.88 -22.33
CA ILE A 291 31.89 3.15 -20.88
C ILE A 291 33.19 2.59 -20.35
N VAL A 292 34.03 3.43 -19.76
CA VAL A 292 35.31 3.01 -19.17
C VAL A 292 35.29 3.24 -17.68
N THR A 293 35.68 2.22 -16.92
CA THR A 293 35.87 2.30 -15.46
C THR A 293 37.36 2.48 -15.16
N THR A 294 37.72 3.58 -14.50
CA THR A 294 39.10 3.82 -14.07
C THR A 294 39.41 3.13 -12.73
N SER A 295 40.69 2.94 -12.41
CA SER A 295 41.18 2.35 -11.14
C SER A 295 40.61 3.04 -9.89
N ASP A 296 40.20 4.29 -10.05
CA ASP A 296 39.74 5.19 -9.00
C ASP A 296 38.21 5.13 -8.84
N ARG A 297 37.56 4.15 -9.50
CA ARG A 297 36.10 3.94 -9.56
C ARG A 297 35.32 5.10 -10.19
N VAL A 298 36.00 5.98 -10.92
CA VAL A 298 35.34 7.03 -11.72
C VAL A 298 34.92 6.41 -13.06
N VAL A 299 33.63 6.54 -13.38
CA VAL A 299 33.05 6.11 -14.67
C VAL A 299 33.14 7.27 -15.65
N LYS A 300 33.74 7.04 -16.82
CA LYS A 300 33.84 8.01 -17.91
C LYS A 300 33.10 7.50 -19.15
N LEU A 301 32.45 8.41 -19.86
CA LEU A 301 31.95 8.19 -21.21
C LEU A 301 33.11 8.47 -22.18
N GLN A 302 33.55 7.45 -22.88
CA GLN A 302 34.55 7.57 -23.93
C GLN A 302 33.85 7.74 -25.27
N ILE A 303 34.17 8.84 -25.95
CA ILE A 303 33.71 9.16 -27.30
C ILE A 303 34.99 9.31 -28.12
N ASN A 304 35.38 8.26 -28.87
CA ASN A 304 36.69 8.14 -29.53
C ASN A 304 37.91 8.23 -28.57
N ASP A 305 39.04 8.84 -29.00
CA ASP A 305 40.26 9.04 -28.21
C ASP A 305 40.12 10.13 -27.13
N ASP A 306 38.99 10.84 -27.10
CA ASP A 306 38.70 11.89 -26.13
C ASP A 306 37.85 11.33 -24.98
N SER A 307 38.37 11.45 -23.75
CA SER A 307 37.61 11.14 -22.55
C SER A 307 36.80 12.37 -22.13
N LEU A 308 35.48 12.32 -22.26
CA LEU A 308 34.62 13.37 -21.72
C LEU A 308 34.31 13.06 -20.25
N GLU A 309 34.68 13.99 -19.37
CA GLU A 309 34.25 13.92 -17.98
C GLU A 309 32.81 14.42 -17.92
N LEU A 310 31.88 13.53 -17.58
CA LEU A 310 30.47 13.85 -17.49
C LEU A 310 30.24 14.84 -16.36
N SER A 311 29.39 15.83 -16.59
CA SER A 311 28.86 16.64 -15.49
C SER A 311 28.13 15.74 -14.50
N SER A 312 28.01 16.13 -13.23
CA SER A 312 27.32 15.32 -12.21
C SER A 312 25.88 14.95 -12.58
N ASP A 313 25.27 15.73 -13.48
CA ASP A 313 23.91 15.55 -13.96
C ASP A 313 23.82 14.53 -15.12
N ASP A 314 24.92 14.33 -15.86
CA ASP A 314 25.02 13.43 -17.01
C ASP A 314 25.68 12.07 -16.68
N LEU A 315 26.22 11.92 -15.45
CA LEU A 315 26.76 10.64 -15.00
C LEU A 315 25.64 9.58 -14.89
N PRO A 316 25.77 8.40 -15.54
CA PRO A 316 24.87 7.29 -15.29
C PRO A 316 24.91 6.98 -13.80
N ARG A 317 23.77 7.17 -13.12
CA ARG A 317 23.70 7.08 -11.66
C ARG A 317 23.82 5.63 -11.24
N ILE A 318 24.97 5.32 -10.67
CA ILE A 318 25.31 4.00 -10.17
C ILE A 318 24.55 3.79 -8.85
N GLY A 319 23.77 2.72 -8.76
CA GLY A 319 22.99 2.38 -7.57
C GLY A 319 23.84 1.73 -6.48
N SER A 320 23.44 1.87 -5.21
CA SER A 320 23.90 0.96 -4.16
C SER A 320 23.34 -0.46 -4.41
N LYS A 321 23.94 -1.50 -3.82
CA LYS A 321 23.38 -2.87 -3.86
C LYS A 321 21.90 -2.89 -3.44
N LYS A 322 21.53 -2.14 -2.40
CA LYS A 322 20.15 -1.99 -1.93
C LYS A 322 19.25 -1.37 -3.00
N THR A 323 19.72 -0.32 -3.67
CA THR A 323 18.99 0.34 -4.77
C THR A 323 18.74 -0.62 -5.93
N ILE A 324 19.74 -1.43 -6.30
CA ILE A 324 19.65 -2.44 -7.36
C ILE A 324 18.65 -3.54 -6.99
N GLU A 325 18.69 -4.05 -5.75
CA GLU A 325 17.74 -5.05 -5.26
C GLU A 325 16.30 -4.52 -5.29
N GLU A 326 16.07 -3.30 -4.82
CA GLU A 326 14.75 -2.67 -4.81
C GLU A 326 14.23 -2.37 -6.22
N TYR A 327 15.10 -1.92 -7.12
CA TYR A 327 14.80 -1.79 -8.54
C TYR A 327 14.41 -3.14 -9.14
N SER A 328 15.19 -4.20 -8.87
CA SER A 328 14.94 -5.53 -9.44
C SER A 328 13.59 -6.09 -9.00
N LYS A 329 13.22 -5.88 -7.73
CA LYS A 329 11.87 -6.22 -7.23
C LYS A 329 10.78 -5.47 -8.01
N LEU A 330 10.97 -4.17 -8.23
CA LEU A 330 9.98 -3.34 -8.90
C LEU A 330 9.86 -3.67 -10.39
N ALA A 331 10.99 -3.88 -11.07
CA ALA A 331 11.04 -4.32 -12.47
C ALA A 331 10.33 -5.67 -12.64
N ASN A 332 10.57 -6.63 -11.73
CA ASN A 332 9.88 -7.91 -11.74
C ASN A 332 8.36 -7.77 -11.51
N ARG A 333 7.93 -6.88 -10.60
CA ARG A 333 6.50 -6.63 -10.36
C ARG A 333 5.80 -5.98 -11.56
N PHE A 334 6.47 -5.03 -12.20
CA PHE A 334 6.04 -4.48 -13.49
C PHE A 334 6.45 -5.36 -14.68
N GLY A 335 6.82 -6.62 -14.49
CA GLY A 335 7.04 -7.57 -15.59
C GLY A 335 8.05 -7.15 -16.67
N PHE A 336 9.07 -6.32 -16.35
CA PHE A 336 10.12 -5.96 -17.30
C PHE A 336 11.09 -7.11 -17.50
N PHE A 337 11.06 -7.72 -18.68
CA PHE A 337 12.00 -8.78 -19.08
C PHE A 337 13.27 -8.21 -19.72
N GLU A 338 14.38 -8.97 -19.72
CA GLU A 338 15.67 -8.54 -20.30
C GLU A 338 15.57 -8.01 -21.73
N ASN A 339 14.74 -8.64 -22.57
CA ASN A 339 14.57 -8.31 -23.99
C ASN A 339 13.36 -7.40 -24.27
N GLN A 340 12.93 -6.62 -23.29
CA GLN A 340 11.79 -5.72 -23.42
C GLN A 340 12.23 -4.28 -23.22
N GLU A 341 12.06 -3.47 -24.28
CA GLU A 341 12.39 -2.05 -24.23
C GLU A 341 11.26 -1.21 -23.65
N ARG A 342 9.99 -1.60 -23.84
CA ARG A 342 8.80 -0.87 -23.41
C ARG A 342 7.71 -1.77 -22.79
N VAL A 343 7.00 -1.29 -21.79
CA VAL A 343 5.81 -1.95 -21.20
C VAL A 343 4.57 -1.08 -21.38
N SER A 344 3.40 -1.68 -21.62
CA SER A 344 2.13 -1.04 -21.27
C SER A 344 1.65 -1.57 -19.93
N LEU A 345 1.19 -0.67 -19.07
CA LEU A 345 0.53 -1.04 -17.82
C LEU A 345 -0.95 -1.31 -18.06
N ASN A 346 -1.42 -2.46 -17.58
CA ASN A 346 -2.79 -2.92 -17.64
C ASN A 346 -3.27 -3.30 -16.23
N ILE A 347 -4.58 -3.37 -16.01
CA ILE A 347 -5.11 -3.88 -14.75
C ILE A 347 -4.69 -5.33 -14.57
N SER A 348 -4.26 -5.68 -13.36
CA SER A 348 -3.83 -7.05 -13.07
C SER A 348 -4.95 -8.05 -13.34
N LYS A 349 -4.62 -9.13 -14.06
CA LYS A 349 -5.55 -10.24 -14.30
C LYS A 349 -6.12 -10.75 -12.98
N GLY A 350 -7.44 -10.91 -12.91
CA GLY A 350 -8.16 -11.36 -11.72
C GLY A 350 -8.60 -10.25 -10.77
N ILE A 351 -8.39 -8.98 -11.13
CA ILE A 351 -8.99 -7.83 -10.48
C ILE A 351 -10.00 -7.18 -11.43
N ASP A 352 -11.26 -7.18 -11.01
CA ASP A 352 -12.34 -6.50 -11.73
C ASP A 352 -12.68 -5.20 -10.99
N PHE A 353 -12.51 -4.08 -11.68
CA PHE A 353 -12.91 -2.77 -11.20
C PHE A 353 -14.24 -2.36 -11.84
N ASP A 354 -15.13 -1.77 -11.05
CA ASP A 354 -16.37 -1.19 -11.55
C ASP A 354 -16.10 0.12 -12.30
N ALA A 355 -15.03 0.84 -11.92
CA ALA A 355 -14.56 2.01 -12.62
C ALA A 355 -13.05 2.20 -12.46
N VAL A 356 -12.45 2.82 -13.47
CA VAL A 356 -11.06 3.30 -13.40
C VAL A 356 -11.04 4.79 -13.69
N ILE A 357 -10.42 5.54 -12.78
CA ILE A 357 -10.29 7.00 -12.86
C ILE A 357 -8.83 7.34 -13.07
N ASN A 358 -8.50 7.85 -14.25
CA ASN A 358 -7.16 8.35 -14.53
C ASN A 358 -7.01 9.74 -13.90
N THR A 359 -6.39 9.76 -12.73
CA THR A 359 -6.21 10.98 -11.95
C THR A 359 -5.20 11.95 -12.55
N ALA A 360 -4.45 11.58 -13.60
CA ALA A 360 -3.37 12.38 -14.14
C ALA A 360 -3.81 13.68 -14.81
N LYS A 361 -5.00 13.67 -15.45
CA LYS A 361 -5.46 14.72 -16.37
C LYS A 361 -6.74 15.44 -15.91
N GLY A 362 -6.98 15.54 -14.60
CA GLY A 362 -8.17 16.20 -14.07
C GLY A 362 -7.91 16.96 -12.77
N ASN A 363 -8.72 18.00 -12.54
CA ASN A 363 -8.82 18.62 -11.23
C ASN A 363 -9.83 17.83 -10.35
N PRO A 364 -9.83 18.04 -9.02
CA PRO A 364 -10.68 17.25 -8.13
C PRO A 364 -12.17 17.25 -8.52
N THR A 365 -12.71 18.39 -8.92
CA THR A 365 -14.12 18.55 -9.33
C THR A 365 -14.45 17.75 -10.58
N THR A 366 -13.61 17.84 -11.62
CA THR A 366 -13.82 17.06 -12.86
C THR A 366 -13.70 15.55 -12.60
N LEU A 367 -12.76 15.14 -11.74
CA LEU A 367 -12.55 13.74 -11.39
C LEU A 367 -13.70 13.18 -10.54
N ALA A 368 -14.28 13.98 -9.63
CA ALA A 368 -15.45 13.58 -8.84
C ALA A 368 -16.68 13.34 -9.72
N ASN A 369 -16.92 14.22 -10.69
CA ASN A 369 -18.01 14.04 -11.65
C ASN A 369 -17.80 12.80 -12.54
N GLU A 370 -16.58 12.60 -13.07
CA GLU A 370 -16.23 11.41 -13.85
C GLU A 370 -16.40 10.13 -13.03
N PHE A 371 -15.98 10.15 -11.76
CA PHE A 371 -16.13 9.04 -10.83
C PHE A 371 -17.59 8.62 -10.67
N LEU A 372 -18.50 9.58 -10.43
CA LEU A 372 -19.92 9.30 -10.29
C LEU A 372 -20.55 8.82 -11.60
N GLU A 373 -20.19 9.42 -12.73
CA GLU A 373 -20.70 9.04 -14.05
C GLU A 373 -20.31 7.58 -14.39
N LYS A 374 -19.04 7.21 -14.16
CA LYS A 374 -18.56 5.84 -14.41
C LYS A 374 -19.19 4.83 -13.47
N LEU A 375 -19.40 5.18 -12.20
CA LEU A 375 -20.10 4.32 -11.25
C LEU A 375 -21.58 4.11 -11.59
N GLU A 376 -22.27 5.11 -12.14
CA GLU A 376 -23.64 4.92 -12.61
C GLU A 376 -23.70 4.03 -13.85
N LYS A 377 -22.76 4.20 -14.79
CA LYS A 377 -22.68 3.36 -16.00
C LYS A 377 -22.40 1.89 -15.69
N SER A 378 -21.54 1.61 -14.71
CA SER A 378 -21.20 0.23 -14.33
C SER A 378 -22.36 -0.54 -13.68
N LYS A 379 -23.36 0.17 -13.12
CA LYS A 379 -24.60 -0.46 -12.63
C LYS A 379 -25.50 -0.94 -13.77
N ILE A 380 -25.35 -0.38 -14.97
CA ILE A 380 -26.25 -0.58 -16.12
C ILE A 380 -25.63 -1.53 -17.15
N SER A 381 -24.30 -1.59 -17.24
CA SER A 381 -23.56 -2.50 -18.12
C SER A 381 -22.62 -3.40 -17.31
N PRO A 382 -22.71 -4.74 -17.44
CA PRO A 382 -21.81 -5.67 -16.75
C PRO A 382 -20.40 -5.76 -17.38
N GLU A 383 -20.07 -4.92 -18.37
CA GLU A 383 -18.72 -4.87 -18.94
C GLU A 383 -17.76 -4.22 -17.93
N HIS A 384 -17.10 -5.06 -17.14
CA HIS A 384 -16.02 -4.64 -16.25
C HIS A 384 -14.83 -4.11 -17.05
N VAL A 385 -14.32 -2.94 -16.66
CA VAL A 385 -13.21 -2.27 -17.36
C VAL A 385 -11.92 -2.99 -17.00
N SER A 386 -11.34 -3.69 -17.99
CA SER A 386 -10.12 -4.49 -17.82
C SER A 386 -8.85 -3.87 -18.44
N THR A 387 -8.96 -2.68 -19.05
CA THR A 387 -7.86 -1.99 -19.72
C THR A 387 -7.74 -0.54 -19.28
N LEU A 388 -6.51 -0.05 -19.15
CA LEU A 388 -6.17 1.32 -18.74
C LEU A 388 -6.12 2.30 -19.91
#